data_AF-A0A0K1P6F2-F1
#
_entry.id   AF-A0A0K1P6F2-F1
#
_cell.length_a   1.000
_cell.length_b   1.000
_cell.length_c   1.000
_cell.angle_alpha   90.00
_cell.angle_beta   90.00
_cell.angle_gamma   90.00
#
_symmetry.space_group_name_H-M   'P 1'
#
loop_
_entity.id
_entity.type
_entity.pdbx_description
1 polymer ?
#
loop_
_entity_poly.entity_id
_entity_poly.type
_entity_poly.pdbx_seq_one_letter_code
_entity_poly.pdbx_strand_id
1 'polypeptide(L)'
;MIAYNFDFSENSQVVSNYKVDYSIIQMDRGTANTSNMVKNIIERYPNFVLSMSEAGFKHNAPTEALNGWFKECFFAEYGNIFLIIQEFLNKFDEFIIKRNSLQTYIYNKKRSQII
;
A
#
# COMPACT_ATOMS: atom_id res chain seq x y z
N MET A 1 -13.50 -16.22 5.45
CA MET A 1 -13.13 -15.38 4.30
C MET A 1 -13.62 -13.97 4.59
N ILE A 2 -12.77 -13.12 5.16
CA ILE A 2 -13.10 -11.72 5.43
C ILE A 2 -12.77 -10.97 4.13
N ALA A 3 -13.79 -10.67 3.35
CA ALA A 3 -13.67 -9.77 2.22
C ALA A 3 -13.52 -8.36 2.78
N TYR A 4 -12.33 -7.79 2.69
CA TYR A 4 -12.19 -6.34 2.85
C TYR A 4 -12.93 -5.69 1.67
N ASN A 5 -14.15 -5.26 1.94
CA ASN A 5 -14.80 -4.27 1.09
C ASN A 5 -14.04 -2.97 1.33
N PHE A 6 -13.07 -2.69 0.46
CA PHE A 6 -12.80 -1.30 0.10
C PHE A 6 -14.10 -0.80 -0.51
N ASP A 7 -14.96 -0.23 0.35
CA ASP A 7 -16.16 0.45 -0.08
C ASP A 7 -15.67 1.53 -1.04
N PHE A 8 -16.13 1.45 -2.30
CA PHE A 8 -15.77 2.45 -3.29
C PHE A 8 -16.15 3.84 -2.80
N SER A 9 -17.18 3.96 -1.95
CA SER A 9 -17.73 5.23 -1.50
C SER A 9 -16.85 5.99 -0.49
N GLU A 10 -16.16 5.34 0.45
CA GLU A 10 -15.40 6.05 1.49
C GLU A 10 -14.08 6.65 0.99
N ASN A 11 -13.45 6.04 -0.01
CA ASN A 11 -12.22 6.58 -0.62
C ASN A 11 -12.45 7.32 -1.94
N SER A 12 -13.59 7.13 -2.63
CA SER A 12 -13.86 7.86 -3.88
C SER A 12 -14.41 9.27 -3.66
N GLN A 13 -15.12 9.53 -2.56
CA GLN A 13 -15.75 10.85 -2.35
C GLN A 13 -14.78 11.97 -1.99
N VAL A 14 -13.53 11.67 -1.62
CA VAL A 14 -12.53 12.72 -1.34
C VAL A 14 -11.71 13.09 -2.60
N VAL A 15 -11.87 12.38 -3.73
CA VAL A 15 -11.05 12.59 -4.95
C VAL A 15 -11.90 12.94 -6.19
N SER A 16 -13.19 13.24 -6.04
CA SER A 16 -14.01 13.70 -7.17
C SER A 16 -14.43 15.17 -6.99
N ASN A 17 -13.62 16.08 -7.52
CA ASN A 17 -14.03 17.33 -8.20
C ASN A 17 -12.87 18.29 -8.50
N TYR A 18 -11.64 17.98 -8.06
CA TYR A 18 -10.45 18.73 -8.45
C TYR A 18 -9.50 17.80 -9.20
N LYS A 19 -9.17 18.14 -10.45
CA LYS A 19 -7.96 17.62 -11.09
C LYS A 19 -6.80 18.09 -10.22
N VAL A 20 -6.32 17.22 -9.34
CA VAL A 20 -5.08 17.48 -8.62
C VAL A 20 -3.98 17.09 -9.60
N ASP A 21 -3.25 18.07 -10.14
CA ASP A 21 -2.12 17.85 -11.07
C ASP A 21 -0.90 17.17 -10.38
N TYR A 22 -1.06 16.73 -9.13
CA TYR A 22 -0.02 16.19 -8.28
C TYR A 22 -0.44 14.85 -7.67
N SER A 23 0.49 13.88 -7.68
CA SER A 23 0.40 12.63 -6.93
C SER A 23 0.91 12.85 -5.51
N ILE A 24 0.10 12.52 -4.51
CA ILE A 24 0.49 12.67 -3.11
C ILE A 24 1.07 11.34 -2.61
N ILE A 25 2.28 11.39 -2.07
CA ILE A 25 2.89 10.29 -1.32
C ILE A 25 2.76 10.62 0.15
N GLN A 26 1.97 9.84 0.89
CA GLN A 26 1.84 9.99 2.34
C GLN A 26 2.81 9.05 3.06
N MET A 27 3.63 9.60 3.94
CA MET A 27 4.60 8.86 4.74
C MET A 27 4.64 9.36 6.18
N ASP A 28 5.20 8.54 7.07
CA ASP A 28 5.53 9.00 8.42
C ASP A 28 6.77 9.91 8.39
N ARG A 29 7.02 10.61 9.51
CA ARG A 29 8.24 11.41 9.72
C ARG A 29 9.44 10.59 10.19
N GLY A 30 9.56 9.34 9.74
CA GLY A 30 10.74 8.52 10.01
C GLY A 30 12.03 9.23 9.59
N THR A 31 13.12 8.98 10.30
CA THR A 31 14.43 9.63 10.06
C THR A 31 14.95 9.40 8.64
N ALA A 32 14.65 8.24 8.05
CA ALA A 32 14.98 7.94 6.65
C ALA A 32 14.17 8.81 5.67
N ASN A 33 12.85 8.95 5.92
CA ASN A 33 11.92 9.69 5.06
C ASN A 33 12.16 11.21 5.09
N THR A 34 12.64 11.73 6.22
CA THR A 34 12.97 13.15 6.40
C THR A 34 14.38 13.53 5.94
N SER A 35 15.14 12.58 5.38
CA SER A 35 16.51 12.82 4.94
C SER A 35 16.61 13.78 3.76
N ASN A 36 17.73 14.51 3.68
CA ASN A 36 18.04 15.37 2.53
C ASN A 36 18.04 14.58 1.20
N MET A 37 18.38 13.30 1.23
CA MET A 37 18.38 12.46 0.04
C MET A 37 16.98 12.27 -0.53
N VAL A 38 16.00 11.96 0.34
CA VAL A 38 14.59 11.84 -0.06
C VAL A 38 14.05 13.19 -0.54
N LYS A 39 14.35 14.28 0.19
CA LYS A 39 13.96 15.63 -0.21
C LYS A 39 14.48 15.99 -1.61
N ASN A 40 15.77 15.78 -1.87
CA ASN A 40 16.40 16.06 -3.15
C ASN A 40 15.82 15.22 -4.29
N ILE A 41 15.33 14.00 -4.01
CA ILE A 41 14.64 13.17 -5.01
C ILE A 41 13.26 13.76 -5.31
N ILE A 42 12.45 14.07 -4.29
CA ILE A 42 11.11 14.62 -4.48
C ILE A 42 11.14 15.95 -5.24
N GLU A 43 12.12 16.81 -4.96
CA GLU A 43 12.29 18.09 -5.68
C GLU A 43 12.58 17.93 -7.18
N ARG A 44 13.06 16.76 -7.64
CA ARG A 44 13.24 16.47 -9.07
C ARG A 44 11.95 16.09 -9.78
N TYR A 45 10.88 15.78 -9.03
CA TYR A 45 9.61 15.32 -9.57
C TYR A 45 8.48 16.28 -9.16
N PRO A 46 8.28 17.38 -9.90
CA PRO A 46 7.34 18.45 -9.51
C PRO A 46 5.89 17.99 -9.40
N ASN A 47 5.53 16.87 -10.06
CA ASN A 47 4.19 16.29 -10.01
C ASN A 47 3.97 15.40 -8.77
N PHE A 48 4.94 15.30 -7.86
CA PHE A 48 4.81 14.54 -6.62
C PHE A 48 4.92 15.45 -5.42
N VAL A 49 4.02 15.26 -4.46
CA VAL A 49 4.05 15.94 -3.17
C VAL A 49 4.27 14.90 -2.09
N LEU A 50 5.37 15.01 -1.37
CA LEU A 50 5.62 14.20 -0.17
C LEU A 50 4.94 14.87 1.02
N SER A 51 3.88 14.24 1.51
CA SER A 51 3.15 14.68 2.70
C SER A 51 3.56 13.82 3.89
N MET A 52 4.10 14.45 4.93
CA MET A 52 4.52 13.76 6.15
C MET A 52 3.73 14.26 7.36
N SER A 53 3.21 13.35 8.18
CA SER A 53 2.49 13.71 9.40
C SER A 53 3.32 13.58 10.67
N GLU A 54 3.12 14.53 11.60
CA GLU A 54 3.68 14.49 12.97
C GLU A 54 3.01 13.47 13.89
N ALA A 55 1.75 13.10 13.64
CA ALA A 55 1.06 12.16 14.55
C ALA A 55 1.46 10.68 14.33
N GLY A 56 2.57 10.44 13.64
CA GLY A 56 3.21 9.13 13.50
C GLY A 56 2.26 8.06 12.94
N PHE A 57 2.27 6.88 13.57
CA PHE A 57 1.47 5.70 13.19
C PHE A 57 -0.03 5.97 12.97
N LYS A 58 -0.61 7.00 13.59
CA LYS A 58 -2.05 7.27 13.48
C LYS A 58 -2.51 7.78 12.11
N HIS A 59 -1.61 8.35 11.31
CA HIS A 59 -1.96 8.83 9.96
C HIS A 59 -1.79 7.79 8.85
N ASN A 60 -1.09 6.68 9.13
CA ASN A 60 -0.85 5.61 8.17
C ASN A 60 -1.65 4.35 8.51
N ALA A 61 -2.80 4.49 9.18
CA ALA A 61 -3.64 3.37 9.58
C ALA A 61 -3.96 2.39 8.43
N PRO A 62 -4.23 2.84 7.18
CA PRO A 62 -4.42 1.92 6.07
C PRO A 62 -3.16 1.10 5.74
N THR A 63 -1.99 1.74 5.73
CA THR A 63 -0.71 1.07 5.44
C THR A 63 -0.34 0.08 6.54
N GLU A 64 -0.50 0.45 7.81
CA GLU A 64 -0.18 -0.44 8.93
C GLU A 64 -1.15 -1.62 9.04
N ALA A 65 -2.45 -1.37 8.82
CA ALA A 65 -3.43 -2.46 8.75
C ALA A 65 -3.10 -3.43 7.61
N LEU A 66 -2.72 -2.90 6.44
CA LEU A 66 -2.30 -3.71 5.30
C LEU A 66 -1.01 -4.51 5.60
N ASN A 67 -0.03 -3.90 6.26
CA ASN A 67 1.19 -4.57 6.70
C ASN A 67 0.90 -5.74 7.64
N GLY A 68 0.04 -5.51 8.64
CA GLY A 68 -0.41 -6.55 9.57
C GLY A 68 -1.08 -7.70 8.83
N TRP A 69 -2.05 -7.39 7.97
CA TRP A 69 -2.78 -8.36 7.17
C TRP A 69 -1.86 -9.18 6.24
N PHE A 70 -0.91 -8.54 5.57
CA PHE A 70 0.06 -9.24 4.72
C PHE A 70 0.92 -10.20 5.52
N LYS A 71 1.43 -9.79 6.69
CA LYS A 71 2.22 -10.66 7.57
C LYS A 71 1.40 -11.86 8.03
N GLU A 72 0.17 -11.63 8.52
CA GLU A 72 -0.72 -12.69 8.97
C GLU A 72 -0.98 -13.73 7.85
N CYS A 73 -1.34 -13.26 6.66
CA CYS A 73 -1.61 -14.14 5.53
C CYS A 73 -0.36 -14.88 5.06
N PHE A 74 0.77 -14.18 4.96
CA PHE A 74 2.02 -14.77 4.48
C PHE A 74 2.51 -15.87 5.42
N PHE A 75 2.61 -15.59 6.72
CA PHE A 75 3.10 -16.57 7.69
C PHE A 75 2.11 -17.71 7.93
N ALA A 76 0.80 -17.49 7.74
CA ALA A 76 -0.17 -18.58 7.76
C ALA A 76 -0.02 -19.53 6.56
N GLU A 77 0.39 -19.02 5.39
CA GLU A 77 0.52 -19.80 4.15
C GLU A 77 1.88 -20.49 4.02
N TYR A 78 2.97 -19.81 4.39
CA TYR A 78 4.35 -20.27 4.16
C TYR A 78 5.10 -20.63 5.44
N GLY A 79 4.51 -20.42 6.62
CA GLY A 79 5.19 -20.59 7.90
C GLY A 79 6.16 -19.45 8.22
N ASN A 80 6.80 -19.51 9.38
CA ASN A 80 7.68 -18.45 9.91
C ASN A 80 9.15 -18.86 10.05
N ILE A 81 9.54 -20.00 9.47
CA ILE A 81 10.91 -20.51 9.48
C ILE A 81 11.40 -20.62 8.04
N PHE A 82 12.52 -19.97 7.75
CA PHE A 82 13.18 -19.97 6.44
C PHE A 82 14.66 -20.29 6.64
N LEU A 83 15.24 -21.14 5.80
CA LEU A 83 16.62 -21.58 5.93
C LEU A 83 17.61 -20.50 5.49
N ILE A 84 17.24 -19.71 4.48
CA ILE A 84 18.05 -18.62 3.93
C ILE A 84 17.17 -17.44 3.48
N ILE A 85 17.75 -16.24 3.44
CA ILE A 85 17.06 -15.01 2.99
C ILE A 85 16.47 -15.16 1.59
N GLN A 86 17.18 -15.83 0.67
CA GLN A 86 16.69 -16.01 -0.70
C GLN A 86 15.41 -16.82 -0.77
N GLU A 87 15.25 -17.81 0.12
CA GLU A 87 14.02 -18.61 0.21
C GLU A 87 12.85 -17.73 0.64
N PHE A 88 13.04 -16.92 1.68
CA PHE A 88 12.04 -15.94 2.12
C PHE A 88 11.64 -15.00 0.98
N LEU A 89 12.61 -14.41 0.28
CA LEU A 89 12.35 -13.48 -0.83
C LEU A 89 11.55 -14.14 -1.95
N ASN A 90 11.95 -15.35 -2.38
CA ASN A 90 11.23 -16.08 -3.43
C ASN A 90 9.78 -16.38 -3.03
N LYS A 91 9.54 -16.77 -1.77
CA LYS A 91 8.18 -17.02 -1.26
C LYS A 91 7.38 -15.73 -1.13
N PHE A 92 8.00 -14.65 -0.70
CA PHE A 92 7.34 -13.37 -0.59
C PHE A 92 6.92 -12.82 -1.96
N ASP A 93 7.78 -12.92 -2.98
CA ASP A 93 7.45 -12.53 -4.35
C ASP A 93 6.27 -13.34 -4.92
N GLU A 94 6.30 -14.67 -4.75
CA GLU A 94 5.21 -15.57 -5.15
C GLU A 94 3.89 -15.14 -4.49
N PHE A 95 3.92 -14.86 -3.18
CA PHE A 95 2.78 -14.40 -2.42
C PHE A 95 2.22 -13.07 -2.95
N ILE A 96 3.07 -12.07 -3.17
CA ILE A 96 2.64 -10.75 -3.66
C ILE A 96 2.01 -10.86 -5.05
N ILE A 97 2.62 -11.62 -5.97
CA ILE A 97 2.07 -11.84 -7.32
C ILE A 97 0.69 -12.48 -7.25
N LYS A 98 0.53 -13.54 -6.44
CA LYS A 98 -0.73 -14.26 -6.28
C LYS A 98 -1.82 -13.34 -5.71
N ARG A 99 -1.49 -12.54 -4.69
CA ARG A 99 -2.44 -11.61 -4.04
C ARG A 99 -2.83 -10.46 -4.95
N ASN A 100 -1.88 -9.85 -5.66
CA ASN A 100 -2.16 -8.79 -6.63
C ASN A 100 -3.04 -9.27 -7.78
N SER A 101 -2.79 -10.49 -8.28
CA SER A 101 -3.62 -11.10 -9.32
C SER A 101 -5.05 -11.33 -8.84
N LEU A 102 -5.22 -11.84 -7.62
CA LEU A 102 -6.54 -12.03 -7.00
C LEU A 102 -7.27 -10.71 -6.79
N GLN A 103 -6.59 -9.68 -6.26
CA GLN A 103 -7.17 -8.37 -6.03
C GLN A 103 -7.63 -7.73 -7.34
N THR A 104 -6.82 -7.82 -8.39
CA THR A 104 -7.15 -7.35 -9.74
C THR A 104 -8.37 -8.06 -10.30
N TYR A 105 -8.44 -9.39 -10.15
CA TYR A 105 -9.60 -10.16 -10.58
C TYR A 105 -10.88 -9.75 -9.83
N ILE A 106 -10.82 -9.60 -8.50
CA ILE A 106 -11.97 -9.18 -7.68
C ILE A 106 -12.44 -7.78 -8.10
N TYR A 107 -11.50 -6.85 -8.29
CA TYR A 107 -11.81 -5.48 -8.72
C TYR A 107 -12.53 -5.48 -10.08
N ASN A 108 -11.98 -6.19 -11.07
CA ASN A 108 -12.57 -6.27 -12.41
C ASN A 108 -13.94 -6.94 -12.38
N LYS A 109 -14.10 -8.03 -11.63
CA LYS A 109 -15.39 -8.72 -11.49
C LYS A 109 -16.46 -7.81 -10.87
N LYS A 110 -16.13 -7.07 -9.81
CA LYS A 110 -17.04 -6.09 -9.19
C LYS A 110 -17.41 -4.98 -10.17
N ARG A 111 -16.44 -4.46 -10.94
CA ARG A 111 -16.69 -3.42 -11.94
C ARG A 111 -17.64 -3.88 -13.04
N SER A 112 -17.50 -5.10 -13.55
CA SER A 112 -18.39 -5.67 -14.57
C SER A 112 -19.81 -5.96 -14.09
N GLN A 113 -20.05 -5.95 -12.78
CA GLN A 113 -21.39 -6.12 -12.20
C GLN A 113 -22.12 -4.79 -11.96
N ILE A 114 -21.40 -3.67 -12.03
CA ILE A 114 -21.91 -2.31 -11.79
C ILE A 114 -22.24 -1.59 -13.11
N ILE A 115 -21.66 -2.05 -14.23
CA ILE A 115 -21.93 -1.58 -15.60
C ILE A 115 -23.00 -2.47 -16.23
#